data_AF-A0A8K0D801-F1
#
_entry.id   AF-A0A8K0D801-F1
#
_cell.length_a   1.000
_cell.length_b   1.000
_cell.length_c   1.000
_cell.angle_alpha   90.00
_cell.angle_beta   90.00
_cell.angle_gamma   90.00
#
_symmetry.space_group_name_H-M   'P 1'
#
loop_
_entity.id
_entity.type
_entity.pdbx_description
1 polymer ?
#
loop_
_entity_poly.entity_id
_entity_poly.type
_entity_poly.pdbx_seq_one_letter_code
_entity_poly.pdbx_strand_id
1 'polypeptide(L)'
;MAGNLTSEDDFSVLLRYSRPLLTTAGVITIITMIIGVAGNLLTVIALLRHSKIRTVAAAFIASLCISDLLFCFLVLPFGASQFFHGTWIHGDLLCTLVPMMRYGSVGVSLLSVATISINRYILIAWPSIYPKIYTKLKVALYIGIIWVFSYGLQIPTVLGVWGTFGFDEKLGTCSIIKDKNENSSKTAMFVIGFVLPCIVIIVCYSKIYWVVRKSHKRLSKHNSGVDTKRSEMHITKMVLVIFLCFTVCYLPLTIAKVFDPDVKSAPLLVLGYLLLYFAACVNPVIYVTMNKQYRQAYFDTLKCRVGSNFDSSSPVQHSKSIMSVMFLRNAVSPNPNKV
;
A
#
# COMPACT_ATOMS: atom_id res chain seq x y z
N MET A 1 37.64 1.59 40.45
CA MET A 1 36.85 0.44 40.92
C MET A 1 36.19 -0.18 39.71
N ALA A 2 36.86 -1.19 39.15
CA ALA A 2 36.29 -2.09 38.15
C ALA A 2 35.63 -3.24 38.91
N GLY A 3 34.43 -3.64 38.52
CA GLY A 3 33.76 -4.79 39.12
C GLY A 3 32.30 -4.96 38.72
N ASN A 4 32.07 -5.92 37.82
CA ASN A 4 30.83 -6.65 37.52
C ASN A 4 29.74 -5.95 36.70
N LEU A 5 30.00 -5.81 35.39
CA LEU A 5 28.96 -6.00 34.37
C LEU A 5 28.83 -7.50 34.11
N THR A 6 27.61 -8.00 34.28
CA THR A 6 27.21 -9.40 34.37
C THR A 6 27.32 -10.12 33.02
N SER A 7 28.09 -11.22 33.01
CA SER A 7 28.14 -12.20 31.92
C SER A 7 26.79 -12.87 31.60
N GLU A 8 25.80 -12.73 32.48
CA GLU A 8 24.43 -13.22 32.28
C GLU A 8 23.62 -12.36 31.28
N ASP A 9 23.87 -11.05 31.21
CA ASP A 9 23.15 -10.18 30.26
C ASP A 9 23.59 -10.45 28.82
N ASP A 10 24.89 -10.57 28.55
CA ASP A 10 25.42 -10.93 27.24
C ASP A 10 24.96 -12.33 26.78
N PHE A 11 24.88 -13.29 27.69
CA PHE A 11 24.42 -14.65 27.39
C PHE A 11 22.91 -14.70 27.08
N SER A 12 22.11 -13.87 27.76
CA SER A 12 20.66 -13.75 27.51
C SER A 12 20.34 -13.05 26.17
N VAL A 13 21.16 -12.08 25.76
CA VAL A 13 21.08 -11.40 24.46
C VAL A 13 21.43 -12.34 23.31
N LEU A 14 22.46 -13.19 23.49
CA LEU A 14 22.86 -14.20 22.50
C LEU A 14 21.84 -15.36 22.31
N LEU A 15 20.98 -15.62 23.28
CA LEU A 15 19.97 -16.70 23.25
C LEU A 15 18.55 -16.25 22.89
N ARG A 16 18.31 -14.95 22.64
CA ARG A 16 16.96 -14.41 22.43
C ARG A 16 16.23 -15.01 21.22
N TYR A 17 16.96 -15.40 20.18
CA TYR A 17 16.41 -16.02 18.99
C TYR A 17 17.10 -17.35 18.68
N SER A 18 16.33 -18.40 18.40
CA SER A 18 16.92 -19.65 17.96
C SER A 18 17.51 -19.49 16.55
N ARG A 19 18.73 -20.02 16.33
CA ARG A 19 19.37 -20.02 15.00
C ARG A 19 18.46 -20.58 13.89
N PRO A 20 17.72 -21.68 14.10
CA PRO A 20 16.78 -22.17 13.09
C PRO A 20 15.68 -21.16 12.74
N LEU A 21 15.08 -20.49 13.73
CA LEU A 21 14.04 -19.48 13.50
C LEU A 21 14.56 -18.32 12.63
N LEU A 22 15.76 -17.82 12.96
CA LEU A 22 16.39 -16.74 12.21
C LEU A 22 16.76 -17.16 10.79
N THR A 23 17.36 -18.35 10.61
CA THR A 23 17.68 -18.87 9.28
C THR A 23 16.41 -19.05 8.43
N THR A 24 15.34 -19.61 9.00
CA THR A 24 14.04 -19.72 8.34
C THR A 24 13.49 -18.34 7.96
N ALA A 25 13.56 -17.35 8.85
CA ALA A 25 13.11 -15.99 8.56
C ALA A 25 13.92 -15.32 7.44
N GLY A 26 15.25 -15.53 7.42
CA GLY A 26 16.13 -15.07 6.35
C GLY A 26 15.75 -15.67 4.99
N VAL A 27 15.54 -16.99 4.94
CA VAL A 27 15.09 -17.70 3.71
C VAL A 27 13.73 -17.18 3.23
N ILE A 28 12.75 -17.05 4.13
CA ILE A 28 11.42 -16.50 3.79
C ILE A 28 11.57 -15.08 3.22
N THR A 29 12.43 -14.24 3.82
CA THR A 29 12.66 -12.87 3.36
C THR A 29 13.22 -12.82 1.94
N ILE A 30 14.15 -13.72 1.60
CA ILE A 30 14.68 -13.85 0.22
C ILE A 30 13.59 -14.30 -0.75
N ILE A 31 12.75 -15.26 -0.37
CA ILE A 31 11.61 -15.71 -1.20
C ILE A 31 10.64 -14.55 -1.44
N THR A 32 10.28 -13.81 -0.38
CA THR A 32 9.45 -12.61 -0.44
C THR A 32 10.04 -11.56 -1.37
N MET A 33 11.36 -11.34 -1.34
CA MET A 33 12.05 -10.43 -2.24
C MET A 33 11.90 -10.85 -3.70
N ILE A 34 12.14 -12.12 -4.03
CA ILE A 34 12.02 -12.63 -5.41
C ILE A 34 10.58 -12.47 -5.92
N ILE A 35 9.59 -12.88 -5.13
CA ILE A 35 8.17 -12.77 -5.48
C ILE A 35 7.77 -11.30 -5.64
N GLY A 36 8.21 -10.44 -4.70
CA GLY A 36 7.92 -9.02 -4.72
C GLY A 36 8.49 -8.32 -5.94
N VAL A 37 9.76 -8.57 -6.29
CA VAL A 37 10.39 -8.01 -7.49
C VAL A 37 9.67 -8.48 -8.74
N ALA A 38 9.49 -9.80 -8.90
CA ALA A 38 8.87 -10.37 -10.09
C ALA A 38 7.43 -9.88 -10.28
N GLY A 39 6.61 -9.91 -9.22
CA GLY A 39 5.21 -9.54 -9.27
C GLY A 39 4.99 -8.05 -9.50
N ASN A 40 5.72 -7.18 -8.80
CA ASN A 40 5.57 -5.73 -8.98
C ASN A 40 6.12 -5.26 -10.32
N LEU A 41 7.22 -5.83 -10.81
CA LEU A 41 7.73 -5.54 -12.15
C LEU A 41 6.74 -5.98 -13.23
N LEU A 42 6.19 -7.19 -13.12
CA LEU A 42 5.14 -7.67 -14.03
C LEU A 42 3.93 -6.72 -14.04
N THR A 43 3.52 -6.25 -12.86
CA THR A 43 2.41 -5.29 -12.72
C THR A 43 2.69 -4.00 -13.47
N VAL A 44 3.87 -3.39 -13.28
CA VAL A 44 4.28 -2.16 -13.97
C VAL A 44 4.32 -2.38 -15.48
N ILE A 45 4.95 -3.46 -15.95
CA ILE A 45 5.04 -3.77 -17.38
C ILE A 45 3.64 -3.98 -17.98
N ALA A 46 2.75 -4.70 -17.31
CA ALA A 46 1.38 -4.93 -17.77
C ALA A 46 0.61 -3.61 -17.92
N LEU A 47 0.71 -2.70 -16.94
CA LEU A 47 0.09 -1.37 -17.01
C LEU A 47 0.65 -0.52 -18.17
N LEU A 48 1.96 -0.61 -18.40
CA LEU A 48 2.63 0.09 -19.50
C LEU A 48 2.31 -0.51 -20.86
N ARG A 49 2.06 -1.82 -20.99
CA ARG A 49 1.75 -2.46 -22.28
C ARG A 49 0.27 -2.37 -22.67
N HIS A 50 -0.66 -2.43 -21.71
CA HIS A 50 -2.08 -2.58 -21.99
C HIS A 50 -2.87 -1.28 -21.74
N SER A 51 -3.22 -0.56 -22.81
CA SER A 51 -3.96 0.70 -22.72
C SER A 51 -5.35 0.56 -22.06
N LYS A 52 -6.02 -0.59 -22.20
CA LYS A 52 -7.37 -0.85 -21.65
C LYS A 52 -7.43 -0.82 -20.12
N ILE A 53 -6.32 -1.03 -19.42
CA ILE A 53 -6.26 -0.99 -17.94
C ILE A 53 -5.66 0.31 -17.40
N ARG A 54 -5.21 1.22 -18.28
CA ARG A 54 -4.62 2.52 -17.90
C ARG A 54 -5.71 3.49 -17.44
N THR A 55 -6.08 3.37 -16.17
CA THR A 55 -7.00 4.27 -15.47
C THR A 55 -6.25 5.17 -14.50
N VAL A 56 -6.90 6.19 -13.94
CA VAL A 56 -6.32 7.02 -12.87
C VAL A 56 -5.90 6.17 -11.67
N ALA A 57 -6.73 5.20 -11.26
CA ALA A 57 -6.39 4.25 -10.21
C ALA A 57 -5.15 3.42 -10.56
N ALA A 58 -4.96 3.06 -11.84
CA ALA A 58 -3.79 2.34 -12.29
C ALA A 58 -2.49 3.15 -12.18
N ALA A 59 -2.53 4.48 -12.29
CA ALA A 59 -1.37 5.33 -12.05
C ALA A 59 -0.91 5.28 -10.59
N PHE A 60 -1.85 5.29 -9.64
CA PHE A 60 -1.54 5.11 -8.22
C PHE A 60 -1.09 3.69 -7.89
N ILE A 61 -1.66 2.66 -8.55
CA ILE A 61 -1.19 1.28 -8.45
C ILE A 61 0.26 1.15 -8.97
N ALA A 62 0.61 1.83 -10.07
CA ALA A 62 1.99 1.86 -10.55
C ALA A 62 2.92 2.53 -9.53
N SER A 63 2.52 3.65 -8.91
CA SER A 63 3.27 4.29 -7.83
C SER A 63 3.48 3.34 -6.64
N LEU A 64 2.44 2.61 -6.24
CA LEU A 64 2.51 1.58 -5.20
C LEU A 64 3.51 0.47 -5.55
N CYS A 65 3.47 -0.06 -6.78
CA CYS A 65 4.43 -1.07 -7.23
C CYS A 65 5.87 -0.54 -7.28
N ILE A 66 6.10 0.73 -7.65
CA ILE A 66 7.44 1.33 -7.62
C ILE A 66 7.96 1.45 -6.18
N SER A 67 7.10 1.84 -5.24
CA SER A 67 7.43 1.87 -3.81
C SER A 67 7.81 0.47 -3.29
N ASP A 68 7.00 -0.53 -3.62
CA ASP A 68 7.26 -1.92 -3.20
C ASP A 68 8.54 -2.47 -3.84
N LEU A 69 8.85 -2.11 -5.09
CA LEU A 69 10.14 -2.44 -5.74
C LEU A 69 11.32 -1.82 -4.99
N LEU A 70 11.25 -0.54 -4.63
CA LEU A 70 12.30 0.10 -3.82
C LEU A 70 12.46 -0.60 -2.48
N PHE A 71 11.37 -0.98 -1.81
CA PHE A 71 11.42 -1.75 -0.58
C PHE A 71 12.11 -3.12 -0.79
N CYS A 72 11.75 -3.82 -1.87
CA CYS A 72 12.36 -5.10 -2.20
C CYS A 72 13.87 -5.00 -2.48
N PHE A 73 14.33 -3.94 -3.15
CA PHE A 73 15.76 -3.79 -3.49
C PHE A 73 16.60 -3.18 -2.36
N LEU A 74 16.03 -2.28 -1.56
CA LEU A 74 16.81 -1.45 -0.63
C LEU A 74 16.57 -1.81 0.84
N VAL A 75 15.57 -2.64 1.15
CA VAL A 75 15.24 -3.04 2.54
C VAL A 75 15.38 -4.54 2.74
N LEU A 76 14.79 -5.36 1.85
CA LEU A 76 14.76 -6.82 2.05
C LEU A 76 16.14 -7.50 2.05
N PRO A 77 17.15 -7.10 1.24
CA PRO A 77 18.47 -7.74 1.29
C PRO A 77 19.14 -7.56 2.65
N PHE A 78 19.06 -6.35 3.20
CA PHE A 78 19.59 -6.04 4.53
C PHE A 78 18.77 -6.72 5.63
N GLY A 79 17.45 -6.81 5.48
CA GLY A 79 16.59 -7.58 6.38
C GLY A 79 16.94 -9.07 6.42
N ALA A 80 17.18 -9.69 5.26
CA ALA A 80 17.60 -11.09 5.18
C ALA A 80 18.99 -11.30 5.78
N SER A 81 19.94 -10.41 5.45
CA SER A 81 21.28 -10.43 6.04
C SER A 81 21.24 -10.32 7.57
N GLN A 82 20.43 -9.41 8.11
CA GLN A 82 20.25 -9.26 9.55
C GLN A 82 19.70 -10.53 10.18
N PHE A 83 18.75 -11.22 9.55
CA PHE A 83 18.26 -12.51 10.05
C PHE A 83 19.37 -13.57 10.07
N PHE A 84 20.16 -13.73 9.00
CA PHE A 84 21.23 -14.73 8.98
C PHE A 84 22.32 -14.48 10.03
N HIS A 85 22.66 -13.22 10.29
CA HIS A 85 23.67 -12.86 11.29
C HIS A 85 23.10 -12.78 12.72
N GLY A 86 21.78 -12.59 12.86
CA GLY A 86 21.11 -12.34 14.13
C GLY A 86 21.27 -10.92 14.66
N THR A 87 21.98 -10.04 13.93
CA THR A 87 22.22 -8.65 14.30
C THR A 87 22.51 -7.80 13.05
N TRP A 88 22.61 -6.48 13.24
CA TRP A 88 23.04 -5.55 12.21
C TRP A 88 24.57 -5.49 12.10
N ILE A 89 25.10 -5.63 10.88
CA ILE A 89 26.55 -5.64 10.62
C ILE A 89 27.01 -4.63 9.56
N HIS A 90 26.09 -3.81 9.03
CA HIS A 90 26.34 -3.00 7.82
C HIS A 90 26.77 -1.55 8.12
N GLY A 91 27.18 -1.27 9.37
CA GLY A 91 27.64 0.05 9.82
C GLY A 91 26.52 1.10 9.95
N ASP A 92 26.89 2.28 10.44
CA ASP A 92 25.95 3.33 10.87
C ASP A 92 25.24 4.03 9.70
N LEU A 93 25.94 4.20 8.57
CA LEU A 93 25.36 4.82 7.38
C LEU A 93 24.14 4.03 6.89
N LEU A 94 24.29 2.73 6.68
CA LEU A 94 23.18 1.88 6.26
C LEU A 94 22.17 1.69 7.41
N CYS A 95 22.61 1.76 8.67
CA CYS A 95 21.73 1.78 9.83
C CYS A 95 20.82 3.02 9.87
N THR A 96 21.18 4.08 9.16
CA THR A 96 20.35 5.28 8.96
C THR A 96 19.49 5.14 7.71
N LEU A 97 20.11 4.77 6.58
CA LEU A 97 19.44 4.75 5.27
C LEU A 97 18.39 3.64 5.15
N VAL A 98 18.66 2.42 5.60
CA VAL A 98 17.74 1.29 5.43
C VAL A 98 16.42 1.48 6.20
N PRO A 99 16.40 1.88 7.48
CA PRO A 99 15.14 2.21 8.13
C PRO A 99 14.46 3.42 7.50
N MET A 100 15.19 4.47 7.09
CA MET A 100 14.59 5.59 6.34
C MET A 100 13.85 5.10 5.08
N MET A 101 14.48 4.24 4.28
CA MET A 101 13.86 3.64 3.09
C MET A 101 12.68 2.75 3.45
N ARG A 102 12.77 1.98 4.55
CA ARG A 102 11.69 1.13 5.07
C ARG A 102 10.46 1.95 5.43
N TYR A 103 10.60 2.97 6.28
CA TYR A 103 9.48 3.80 6.72
C TYR A 103 8.92 4.66 5.58
N GLY A 104 9.81 5.25 4.77
CA GLY A 104 9.41 6.06 3.61
C GLY A 104 8.62 5.27 2.58
N SER A 105 9.06 4.06 2.21
CA SER A 105 8.35 3.22 1.23
C SER A 105 7.02 2.71 1.76
N VAL A 106 6.97 2.28 3.03
CA VAL A 106 5.70 1.90 3.70
C VAL A 106 4.70 3.05 3.64
N GLY A 107 5.13 4.28 3.96
CA GLY A 107 4.28 5.46 3.92
C GLY A 107 3.77 5.78 2.50
N VAL A 108 4.63 5.68 1.47
CA VAL A 108 4.21 5.85 0.07
C VAL A 108 3.17 4.81 -0.31
N SER A 109 3.38 3.55 0.07
CA SER A 109 2.46 2.47 -0.24
C SER A 109 1.08 2.70 0.40
N LEU A 110 1.02 3.07 1.68
CA LEU A 110 -0.25 3.33 2.37
C LEU A 110 -0.98 4.59 1.86
N LEU A 111 -0.26 5.68 1.63
CA LEU A 111 -0.82 6.92 1.08
C LEU A 111 -1.32 6.71 -0.37
N SER A 112 -0.67 5.84 -1.14
CA SER A 112 -1.15 5.42 -2.45
C SER A 112 -2.48 4.68 -2.33
N VAL A 113 -2.61 3.73 -1.40
CA VAL A 113 -3.88 3.04 -1.12
C VAL A 113 -4.97 4.02 -0.69
N ALA A 114 -4.67 4.96 0.21
CA ALA A 114 -5.60 6.00 0.63
C ALA A 114 -6.08 6.87 -0.55
N THR A 115 -5.16 7.26 -1.43
CA THR A 115 -5.48 8.05 -2.61
C THR A 115 -6.31 7.25 -3.62
N ILE A 116 -6.05 5.95 -3.77
CA ILE A 116 -6.90 5.06 -4.57
C ILE A 116 -8.32 5.02 -3.98
N SER A 117 -8.47 4.88 -2.65
CA SER A 117 -9.78 4.88 -1.99
C SER A 117 -10.54 6.19 -2.20
N ILE A 118 -9.85 7.35 -2.09
CA ILE A 118 -10.44 8.66 -2.39
C ILE A 118 -10.87 8.73 -3.86
N ASN A 119 -10.01 8.30 -4.79
CA ASN A 119 -10.32 8.26 -6.22
C ASN A 119 -11.58 7.44 -6.51
N ARG A 120 -11.70 6.25 -5.90
CA ARG A 120 -12.90 5.41 -6.03
C ARG A 120 -14.13 6.09 -5.44
N TYR A 121 -14.00 6.74 -4.28
CA TYR A 121 -15.10 7.48 -3.67
C TYR A 121 -15.60 8.61 -4.58
N ILE A 122 -14.70 9.46 -5.09
CA ILE A 122 -15.06 10.59 -5.96
C ILE A 122 -15.67 10.08 -7.27
N LEU A 123 -15.12 9.02 -7.87
CA LEU A 123 -15.67 8.42 -9.09
C LEU A 123 -17.13 7.95 -8.90
N ILE A 124 -17.42 7.30 -7.77
CA ILE A 124 -18.74 6.70 -7.49
C ILE A 124 -19.75 7.74 -6.99
N ALA A 125 -19.32 8.66 -6.12
CA ALA A 125 -20.21 9.61 -5.45
C ALA A 125 -20.37 10.93 -6.22
N TRP A 126 -19.38 11.33 -7.00
CA TRP A 126 -19.30 12.64 -7.65
C TRP A 126 -18.82 12.56 -9.12
N PRO A 127 -19.49 11.78 -9.98
CA PRO A 127 -19.03 11.52 -11.36
C PRO A 127 -18.92 12.79 -12.22
N SER A 128 -19.73 13.83 -11.95
CA SER A 128 -19.71 15.10 -12.68
C SER A 128 -18.44 15.94 -12.43
N ILE A 129 -17.80 15.77 -11.27
CA ILE A 129 -16.62 16.55 -10.87
C ILE A 129 -15.33 15.75 -11.08
N TYR A 130 -15.42 14.42 -11.09
CA TYR A 130 -14.29 13.50 -11.29
C TYR A 130 -13.30 13.92 -12.40
N PRO A 131 -13.71 14.23 -13.65
CA PRO A 131 -12.76 14.60 -14.71
C PRO A 131 -12.04 15.93 -14.45
N LYS A 132 -12.60 16.84 -13.63
CA LYS A 132 -11.95 18.10 -13.23
C LYS A 132 -10.90 17.91 -12.14
N ILE A 133 -11.06 16.89 -11.29
CA ILE A 133 -10.16 16.58 -10.18
C ILE A 133 -8.99 15.70 -10.64
N TYR A 134 -9.26 14.74 -11.53
CA TYR A 134 -8.28 13.72 -11.95
C TYR A 134 -7.81 13.92 -13.39
N THR A 135 -7.15 15.05 -13.65
CA THR A 135 -6.40 15.27 -14.89
C THR A 135 -5.00 14.66 -14.78
N LYS A 136 -4.35 14.36 -15.92
CA LYS A 136 -3.01 13.74 -15.93
C LYS A 136 -1.98 14.53 -15.11
N LEU A 137 -1.98 15.85 -15.25
CA LEU A 137 -1.08 16.75 -14.51
C LEU A 137 -1.34 16.68 -13.00
N LYS A 138 -2.61 16.76 -12.58
CA LYS A 138 -2.98 16.68 -11.16
C LYS A 138 -2.63 15.32 -10.57
N VAL A 139 -2.84 14.23 -11.30
CA VAL A 139 -2.47 12.87 -10.86
C VAL A 139 -0.96 12.76 -10.65
N ALA A 140 -0.15 13.26 -11.57
CA ALA A 140 1.31 13.28 -11.42
C ALA A 140 1.73 14.11 -10.19
N LEU A 141 1.09 15.26 -9.97
CA LEU A 141 1.30 16.10 -8.79
C LEU A 141 0.90 15.38 -7.49
N TYR A 142 -0.24 14.68 -7.45
CA TYR A 142 -0.66 13.89 -6.29
C TYR A 142 0.35 12.80 -5.95
N ILE A 143 0.87 12.10 -6.96
CA ILE A 143 1.96 11.12 -6.78
C ILE A 143 3.18 11.83 -6.20
N GLY A 144 3.64 12.93 -6.79
CA GLY A 144 4.78 13.71 -6.28
C GLY A 144 4.61 14.12 -4.81
N ILE A 145 3.43 14.60 -4.43
CA ILE A 145 3.11 14.96 -3.04
C ILE A 145 3.22 13.75 -2.11
N ILE A 146 2.70 12.58 -2.50
CA ILE A 146 2.78 11.36 -1.69
C ILE A 146 4.24 11.00 -1.38
N TRP A 147 5.10 11.04 -2.40
CA TRP A 147 6.53 10.73 -2.25
C TRP A 147 7.26 11.74 -1.38
N VAL A 148 7.09 13.04 -1.68
CA VAL A 148 7.71 14.13 -0.92
C VAL A 148 7.24 14.13 0.52
N PHE A 149 5.94 13.94 0.77
CA PHE A 149 5.40 13.89 2.12
C PHE A 149 5.93 12.68 2.89
N SER A 150 5.90 11.48 2.31
CA SER A 150 6.31 10.25 3.00
C SER A 150 7.79 10.25 3.40
N TYR A 151 8.68 10.62 2.47
CA TYR A 151 10.11 10.73 2.75
C TYR A 151 10.46 12.01 3.52
N GLY A 152 9.71 13.09 3.30
CA GLY A 152 9.85 14.35 4.03
C GLY A 152 9.60 14.20 5.52
N LEU A 153 8.64 13.35 5.91
CA LEU A 153 8.42 13.00 7.33
C LEU A 153 9.65 12.36 7.98
N GLN A 154 10.55 11.74 7.22
CA GLN A 154 11.77 11.10 7.76
C GLN A 154 12.89 12.12 8.02
N ILE A 155 12.87 13.27 7.35
CA ILE A 155 13.98 14.25 7.39
C ILE A 155 14.31 14.72 8.82
N PRO A 156 13.35 15.08 9.70
CA PRO A 156 13.68 15.50 11.07
C PRO A 156 14.43 14.43 11.88
N THR A 157 14.12 13.15 11.64
CA THR A 157 14.77 12.02 12.31
C THR A 157 16.14 11.70 11.69
N VAL A 158 16.29 11.85 10.37
CA VAL A 158 17.61 11.76 9.72
C VAL A 158 18.56 12.84 10.25
N LEU A 159 18.06 14.07 10.44
CA LEU A 159 18.85 15.20 10.94
C LEU A 159 19.09 15.14 12.46
N GLY A 160 18.49 14.18 13.17
CA GLY A 160 18.62 14.06 14.63
C GLY A 160 17.96 15.19 15.42
N VAL A 161 17.05 15.94 14.80
CA VAL A 161 16.30 17.04 15.43
C VAL A 161 15.11 16.51 16.22
N TRP A 162 14.55 15.37 15.80
CA TRP A 162 13.42 14.72 16.47
C TRP A 162 13.50 13.20 16.34
N GLY A 163 14.10 12.57 17.35
CA GLY A 163 14.55 11.17 17.28
C GLY A 163 15.74 10.99 16.34
N THR A 164 16.33 9.80 16.34
CA THR A 164 17.43 9.42 15.43
C THR A 164 17.19 8.03 14.85
N PHE A 165 17.73 7.77 13.67
CA PHE A 165 17.90 6.39 13.22
C PHE A 165 19.17 5.81 13.84
N GLY A 166 19.06 4.64 14.44
CA GLY A 166 20.19 3.99 15.09
C GLY A 166 19.92 2.52 15.39
N PHE A 167 20.97 1.85 15.86
CA PHE A 167 20.88 0.46 16.26
C PHE A 167 20.07 0.35 17.56
N ASP A 168 19.01 -0.46 17.51
CA ASP A 168 18.18 -0.79 18.66
C ASP A 168 18.63 -2.16 19.19
N GLU A 169 19.42 -2.15 20.26
CA GLU A 169 19.98 -3.35 20.89
C GLU A 169 18.89 -4.33 21.32
N LYS A 170 17.73 -3.83 21.76
CA LYS A 170 16.60 -4.69 22.13
C LYS A 170 16.05 -5.45 20.93
N LEU A 171 16.08 -4.83 19.75
CA LEU A 171 15.53 -5.40 18.52
C LEU A 171 16.59 -6.11 17.65
N GLY A 172 17.88 -5.92 17.90
CA GLY A 172 18.97 -6.42 17.06
C GLY A 172 18.92 -5.87 15.63
N THR A 173 18.40 -4.65 15.46
CA THR A 173 18.13 -4.04 14.14
C THR A 173 18.17 -2.51 14.22
N CYS A 174 18.27 -1.87 13.06
CA CYS A 174 18.20 -0.43 12.97
C CYS A 174 16.73 0.05 12.90
N SER A 175 16.41 1.04 13.72
CA SER A 175 15.07 1.58 13.90
C SER A 175 15.16 3.04 14.36
N ILE A 176 14.00 3.68 14.55
CA ILE A 176 13.91 4.98 15.21
C ILE A 176 14.13 4.76 16.72
N ILE A 177 15.15 5.43 17.27
CA ILE A 177 15.47 5.47 18.69
C ILE A 177 15.31 6.90 19.24
N LYS A 178 15.43 7.06 20.56
CA LYS A 178 15.37 8.37 21.20
C LYS A 178 16.61 9.19 20.85
N ASP A 179 16.44 10.50 20.69
CA ASP A 179 17.56 11.44 20.54
C ASP A 179 18.17 11.83 21.91
N LYS A 180 19.16 12.74 21.89
CA LYS A 180 19.87 13.23 23.08
C LYS A 180 18.96 13.93 24.09
N ASN A 181 17.82 14.46 23.64
CA ASN A 181 16.84 15.14 24.48
C ASN A 181 15.70 14.19 24.91
N GLU A 182 15.92 12.88 24.76
CA GLU A 182 14.95 11.80 25.00
C GLU A 182 13.68 11.84 24.14
N ASN A 183 13.65 12.66 23.08
CA ASN A 183 12.50 12.73 22.20
C ASN A 183 12.54 11.57 21.19
N SER A 184 11.35 11.10 20.78
CA SER A 184 11.22 10.08 19.73
C SER A 184 10.11 10.47 18.76
N SER A 185 10.42 10.44 17.46
CA SER A 185 9.44 10.62 16.39
C SER A 185 8.56 9.39 16.15
N LYS A 186 8.88 8.24 16.77
CA LYS A 186 8.27 6.93 16.49
C LYS A 186 6.73 6.96 16.61
N THR A 187 6.20 7.53 17.69
CA THR A 187 4.74 7.62 17.91
C THR A 187 4.08 8.57 16.91
N ALA A 188 4.67 9.74 16.67
CA ALA A 188 4.12 10.71 15.74
C ALA A 188 4.12 10.17 14.29
N MET A 189 5.21 9.52 13.88
CA MET A 189 5.29 8.85 12.57
C MET A 189 4.25 7.74 12.43
N PHE A 190 3.98 6.97 13.49
CA PHE A 190 2.90 6.00 13.46
C PHE A 190 1.52 6.67 13.29
N VAL A 191 1.25 7.74 14.02
CA VAL A 191 -0.05 8.44 13.93
C VAL A 191 -0.22 9.08 12.54
N ILE A 192 0.76 9.85 12.09
CA ILE A 192 0.70 10.62 10.85
C ILE A 192 0.84 9.71 9.63
N GLY A 193 1.80 8.79 9.67
CA GLY A 193 2.16 7.92 8.54
C GLY A 193 1.31 6.66 8.42
N PHE A 194 0.59 6.26 9.47
CA PHE A 194 -0.26 5.06 9.45
C PHE A 194 -1.71 5.31 9.87
N VAL A 195 -1.94 5.80 11.10
CA VAL A 195 -3.30 5.91 11.66
C VAL A 195 -4.17 6.87 10.83
N LEU A 196 -3.65 8.05 10.48
CA LEU A 196 -4.39 9.04 9.70
C LEU A 196 -4.78 8.52 8.29
N PRO A 197 -3.86 7.95 7.49
CA PRO A 197 -4.24 7.28 6.23
C PRO A 197 -5.29 6.17 6.40
N CYS A 198 -5.18 5.34 7.46
CA CYS A 198 -6.17 4.31 7.75
C CYS A 198 -7.56 4.90 8.02
N ILE A 199 -7.66 5.98 8.80
CA ILE A 199 -8.92 6.70 9.04
C ILE A 199 -9.51 7.20 7.73
N VAL A 200 -8.69 7.82 6.87
CA VAL A 200 -9.13 8.30 5.55
C VAL A 200 -9.70 7.16 4.71
N ILE A 201 -9.02 6.00 4.68
CA ILE A 201 -9.47 4.81 3.94
C ILE A 201 -10.82 4.32 4.48
N ILE A 202 -10.94 4.16 5.81
CA ILE A 202 -12.16 3.71 6.46
C ILE A 202 -13.33 4.66 6.12
N VAL A 203 -13.14 5.96 6.28
CA VAL A 203 -14.15 6.98 5.96
C VAL A 203 -14.58 6.90 4.49
N CYS A 204 -13.63 6.77 3.57
CA CYS A 204 -13.93 6.60 2.14
C CYS A 204 -14.81 5.37 1.89
N TYR A 205 -14.47 4.22 2.47
CA TYR A 205 -15.25 3.00 2.31
C TYR A 205 -16.63 3.06 2.95
N SER A 206 -16.75 3.65 4.14
CA SER A 206 -18.05 3.90 4.77
C SER A 206 -18.95 4.76 3.89
N LYS A 207 -18.40 5.84 3.30
CA LYS A 207 -19.13 6.72 2.38
C LYS A 207 -19.50 6.01 1.08
N ILE A 208 -18.59 5.22 0.48
CA ILE A 208 -18.87 4.42 -0.71
C ILE A 208 -20.02 3.44 -0.43
N TYR A 209 -19.96 2.69 0.67
CA TYR A 209 -21.00 1.75 1.06
C TYR A 209 -22.36 2.45 1.18
N TRP A 210 -22.39 3.62 1.82
CA TRP A 210 -23.63 4.40 1.98
C TRP A 210 -24.19 4.88 0.64
N VAL A 211 -23.36 5.42 -0.25
CA VAL A 211 -23.77 5.88 -1.59
C VAL A 211 -24.34 4.72 -2.41
N VAL A 212 -23.67 3.57 -2.40
CA VAL A 212 -24.13 2.37 -3.12
C VAL A 212 -25.47 1.89 -2.58
N ARG A 213 -25.63 1.81 -1.25
CA ARG A 213 -26.88 1.37 -0.61
C ARG A 213 -28.03 2.34 -0.89
N LYS A 214 -27.78 3.65 -0.83
CA LYS A 214 -28.76 4.69 -1.17
C LYS A 214 -29.17 4.61 -2.64
N SER A 215 -28.23 4.37 -3.55
CA SER A 215 -28.53 4.15 -4.96
C SER A 215 -29.38 2.90 -5.19
N HIS A 216 -29.11 1.80 -4.47
CA HIS A 216 -29.88 0.56 -4.58
C HIS A 216 -31.31 0.74 -4.06
N LYS A 217 -31.50 1.48 -2.95
CA LYS A 217 -32.86 1.81 -2.46
C LYS A 217 -33.67 2.67 -3.43
N ARG A 218 -33.00 3.58 -4.16
CA ARG A 218 -33.65 4.41 -5.20
C ARG A 218 -34.00 3.61 -6.46
N LEU A 219 -33.13 2.70 -6.87
CA LEU A 219 -33.33 1.84 -8.05
C LEU A 219 -34.24 0.64 -7.75
N SER A 220 -34.34 0.13 -6.52
CA SER A 220 -35.33 -0.90 -6.18
C SER A 220 -36.79 -0.41 -6.29
N LYS A 221 -37.01 0.91 -6.42
CA LYS A 221 -38.31 1.52 -6.77
C LYS A 221 -38.54 1.65 -8.30
N HIS A 222 -37.55 1.32 -9.13
CA HIS A 222 -37.63 1.38 -10.59
C HIS A 222 -36.84 0.21 -11.20
N ASN A 223 -37.56 -0.80 -11.69
CA ASN A 223 -37.09 -2.17 -11.98
C ASN A 223 -36.04 -2.32 -13.11
N SER A 224 -35.19 -1.33 -13.36
CA SER A 224 -34.24 -1.31 -14.48
C SER A 224 -32.86 -0.78 -14.08
N GLY A 225 -31.83 -1.63 -14.18
CA GLY A 225 -30.42 -1.22 -14.15
C GLY A 225 -29.52 -1.83 -13.06
N VAL A 226 -29.87 -2.98 -12.48
CA VAL A 226 -29.09 -3.63 -11.40
C VAL A 226 -27.71 -4.13 -11.88
N ASP A 227 -27.58 -4.56 -13.14
CA ASP A 227 -26.39 -5.28 -13.60
C ASP A 227 -25.16 -4.40 -13.87
N THR A 228 -25.32 -3.16 -14.33
CA THR A 228 -24.18 -2.30 -14.70
C THR A 228 -23.39 -1.79 -13.48
N LYS A 229 -24.06 -1.54 -12.33
CA LYS A 229 -23.39 -1.05 -11.11
C LYS A 229 -22.63 -2.13 -10.34
N ARG A 230 -23.01 -3.41 -10.49
CA ARG A 230 -22.31 -4.55 -9.86
C ARG A 230 -20.91 -4.75 -10.43
N SER A 231 -20.72 -4.41 -11.71
CA SER A 231 -19.44 -4.50 -12.40
C SER A 231 -18.39 -3.58 -11.76
N GLU A 232 -18.65 -2.30 -11.50
CA GLU A 232 -17.58 -1.39 -11.01
C GLU A 232 -17.13 -1.63 -9.55
N MET A 233 -17.86 -2.41 -8.76
CA MET A 233 -17.50 -2.68 -7.36
C MET A 233 -16.27 -3.58 -7.22
N HIS A 234 -15.86 -4.33 -8.24
CA HIS A 234 -14.74 -5.27 -8.12
C HIS A 234 -13.42 -4.56 -7.79
N ILE A 235 -13.15 -3.40 -8.41
CA ILE A 235 -11.95 -2.59 -8.14
C ILE A 235 -12.01 -2.04 -6.71
N THR A 236 -13.18 -1.55 -6.29
CA THR A 236 -13.37 -1.03 -4.93
C THR A 236 -13.15 -2.11 -3.87
N LYS A 237 -13.65 -3.34 -4.09
CA LYS A 237 -13.41 -4.50 -3.22
C LYS A 237 -11.94 -4.92 -3.21
N MET A 238 -11.28 -4.92 -4.36
CA MET A 238 -9.85 -5.21 -4.48
C MET A 238 -9.02 -4.27 -3.62
N VAL A 239 -9.28 -2.96 -3.71
CA VAL A 239 -8.55 -1.96 -2.91
C VAL A 239 -8.82 -2.12 -1.40
N LEU A 240 -10.02 -2.57 -1.02
CA LEU A 240 -10.34 -2.85 0.39
C LEU A 240 -9.53 -4.04 0.90
N VAL A 241 -9.41 -5.10 0.10
CA VAL A 241 -8.57 -6.26 0.44
C VAL A 241 -7.10 -5.86 0.56
N ILE A 242 -6.59 -5.02 -0.35
CA ILE A 242 -5.23 -4.47 -0.26
C ILE A 242 -5.02 -3.75 1.07
N PHE A 243 -5.95 -2.87 1.46
CA PHE A 243 -5.90 -2.17 2.74
C PHE A 243 -5.92 -3.12 3.96
N LEU A 244 -6.80 -4.12 3.94
CA LEU A 244 -6.90 -5.10 5.02
C LEU A 244 -5.61 -5.93 5.13
N CYS A 245 -5.06 -6.38 4.00
CA CYS A 245 -3.78 -7.07 3.96
C CYS A 245 -2.65 -6.19 4.50
N PHE A 246 -2.55 -4.93 4.06
CA PHE A 246 -1.56 -3.99 4.57
C PHE A 246 -1.68 -3.80 6.08
N THR A 247 -2.90 -3.64 6.59
CA THR A 247 -3.17 -3.48 8.03
C THR A 247 -2.72 -4.71 8.80
N VAL A 248 -3.14 -5.91 8.39
CA VAL A 248 -2.75 -7.18 9.05
C VAL A 248 -1.24 -7.40 8.99
N CYS A 249 -0.60 -6.99 7.91
CA CYS A 249 0.84 -7.18 7.73
C CYS A 249 1.69 -6.16 8.50
N TYR A 250 1.21 -4.93 8.68
CA TYR A 250 1.99 -3.83 9.26
C TYR A 250 1.66 -3.54 10.73
N LEU A 251 0.40 -3.64 11.11
CA LEU A 251 -0.09 -3.24 12.43
C LEU A 251 0.52 -4.05 13.58
N PRO A 252 0.66 -5.39 13.50
CA PRO A 252 1.19 -6.19 14.60
C PRO A 252 2.61 -5.77 15.01
N LEU A 253 3.49 -5.56 14.03
CA LEU A 253 4.87 -5.11 14.28
C LEU A 253 4.91 -3.73 14.93
N THR A 254 4.04 -2.83 14.47
CA THR A 254 4.06 -1.45 14.94
C THR A 254 3.47 -1.33 16.36
N ILE A 255 2.40 -2.07 16.66
CA ILE A 255 1.86 -2.17 18.01
C ILE A 255 2.92 -2.75 18.96
N ALA A 256 3.56 -3.87 18.59
CA ALA A 256 4.61 -4.46 19.42
C ALA A 256 5.74 -3.45 19.71
N LYS A 257 6.20 -2.71 18.69
CA LYS A 257 7.26 -1.72 18.83
C LYS A 257 6.89 -0.49 19.66
N VAL A 258 5.61 -0.14 19.76
CA VAL A 258 5.13 1.05 20.49
C VAL A 258 4.71 0.69 21.92
N PHE A 259 4.08 -0.46 22.12
CA PHE A 259 3.43 -0.84 23.37
C PHE A 259 4.15 -1.96 24.15
N ASP A 260 5.09 -2.69 23.53
CA ASP A 260 5.97 -3.65 24.23
C ASP A 260 7.45 -3.28 24.01
N PRO A 261 7.95 -2.21 24.68
CA PRO A 261 9.33 -1.76 24.53
C PRO A 261 10.36 -2.76 25.06
N ASP A 262 9.94 -3.82 25.76
CA ASP A 262 10.83 -4.84 26.33
C ASP A 262 10.88 -6.12 25.50
N VAL A 263 10.05 -6.23 24.45
CA VAL A 263 10.12 -7.31 23.46
C VAL A 263 10.06 -8.68 24.16
N LYS A 264 8.99 -8.92 24.92
CA LYS A 264 8.91 -10.11 25.80
C LYS A 264 8.81 -11.42 25.02
N SER A 265 8.47 -11.36 23.73
CA SER A 265 8.30 -12.53 22.85
C SER A 265 9.05 -12.37 21.52
N ALA A 266 10.27 -12.91 21.47
CA ALA A 266 11.14 -12.86 20.29
C ALA A 266 10.49 -13.44 19.01
N PRO A 267 9.75 -14.57 19.04
CA PRO A 267 9.08 -15.12 17.84
C PRO A 267 8.00 -14.20 17.26
N LEU A 268 7.24 -13.47 18.10
CA LEU A 268 6.22 -12.54 17.63
C LEU A 268 6.85 -11.34 16.90
N LEU A 269 8.03 -10.90 17.33
CA LEU A 269 8.77 -9.85 16.65
C LEU A 269 9.28 -10.30 15.27
N VAL A 270 9.86 -11.51 15.17
CA VAL A 270 10.27 -12.09 13.89
C VAL A 270 9.06 -12.21 12.95
N LEU A 271 7.94 -12.75 13.45
CA LEU A 271 6.70 -12.85 12.68
C LEU A 271 6.21 -11.47 12.22
N GLY A 272 6.27 -10.45 13.07
CA GLY A 272 5.92 -9.07 12.70
C GLY A 272 6.78 -8.53 11.55
N TYR A 273 8.08 -8.80 11.54
CA TYR A 273 8.94 -8.43 10.42
C TYR A 273 8.63 -9.20 9.14
N LEU A 274 8.39 -10.52 9.24
CA LEU A 274 8.01 -11.33 8.08
C LEU A 274 6.69 -10.86 7.47
N LEU A 275 5.71 -10.52 8.31
CA LEU A 275 4.44 -9.94 7.89
C LEU A 275 4.66 -8.58 7.20
N LEU A 276 5.47 -7.69 7.79
CA LEU A 276 5.85 -6.42 7.16
C LEU A 276 6.45 -6.64 5.77
N TYR A 277 7.37 -7.59 5.64
CA TYR A 277 8.04 -7.87 4.36
C TYR A 277 7.08 -8.48 3.33
N PHE A 278 6.18 -9.34 3.77
CA PHE A 278 5.14 -9.93 2.92
C PHE A 278 4.19 -8.88 2.34
N ALA A 279 3.95 -7.76 3.04
CA ALA A 279 3.12 -6.66 2.53
C ALA A 279 3.61 -6.12 1.18
N ALA A 280 4.93 -6.16 0.91
CA ALA A 280 5.51 -5.68 -0.35
C ALA A 280 5.26 -6.61 -1.54
N CYS A 281 4.94 -7.89 -1.31
CA CYS A 281 4.78 -8.88 -2.39
C CYS A 281 3.34 -9.39 -2.57
N VAL A 282 2.42 -9.07 -1.66
CA VAL A 282 1.03 -9.57 -1.71
C VAL A 282 0.19 -8.85 -2.79
N ASN A 283 0.53 -7.60 -3.11
CA ASN A 283 -0.26 -6.75 -4.02
C ASN A 283 -0.49 -7.37 -5.42
N PRO A 284 0.54 -7.87 -6.14
CA PRO A 284 0.36 -8.57 -7.42
C PRO A 284 -0.60 -9.76 -7.37
N VAL A 285 -0.56 -10.55 -6.29
CA VAL A 285 -1.46 -11.69 -6.10
C VAL A 285 -2.91 -11.21 -5.98
N ILE A 286 -3.14 -10.13 -5.25
CA ILE A 286 -4.47 -9.52 -5.11
C ILE A 286 -4.98 -8.99 -6.46
N TYR A 287 -4.13 -8.35 -7.26
CA TYR A 287 -4.52 -7.84 -8.59
C TYR A 287 -4.98 -8.96 -9.53
N VAL A 288 -4.22 -10.05 -9.61
CA VAL A 288 -4.52 -11.20 -10.48
C VAL A 288 -5.77 -11.95 -10.04
N THR A 289 -5.97 -12.12 -8.73
CA THR A 289 -7.10 -12.89 -8.19
C THR A 289 -8.41 -12.11 -8.27
N MET A 290 -8.37 -10.79 -8.06
CA MET A 290 -9.59 -9.97 -7.89
C MET A 290 -9.99 -9.14 -9.11
N ASN A 291 -9.12 -8.98 -10.11
CA ASN A 291 -9.42 -8.19 -11.29
C ASN A 291 -9.12 -8.97 -12.60
N LYS A 292 -10.20 -9.36 -13.31
CA LYS A 292 -10.11 -10.10 -14.58
C LYS A 292 -9.29 -9.35 -15.64
N GLN A 293 -9.36 -8.02 -15.68
CA GLN A 293 -8.61 -7.23 -16.67
C GLN A 293 -7.11 -7.23 -16.37
N TYR A 294 -6.73 -7.12 -15.09
CA TYR A 294 -5.33 -7.24 -14.67
C TYR A 294 -4.82 -8.66 -14.93
N ARG A 295 -5.58 -9.67 -14.54
CA ARG A 295 -5.23 -11.08 -14.81
C ARG A 295 -4.95 -11.32 -16.29
N GLN A 296 -5.83 -10.86 -17.17
CA GLN A 296 -5.64 -11.00 -18.61
C GLN A 296 -4.37 -10.29 -19.09
N ALA A 297 -4.17 -9.04 -18.68
CA ALA A 297 -2.98 -8.27 -19.02
C ALA A 297 -1.68 -8.93 -18.54
N TYR A 298 -1.70 -9.63 -17.40
CA TYR A 298 -0.54 -10.35 -16.87
C TYR A 298 -0.25 -11.58 -17.74
N PHE A 299 -1.28 -12.37 -18.06
CA PHE A 299 -1.13 -13.51 -18.96
C PHE A 299 -0.60 -13.10 -20.34
N ASP A 300 -1.13 -12.02 -20.92
CA ASP A 300 -0.68 -11.52 -22.22
C ASP A 300 0.76 -11.01 -22.16
N THR A 301 1.14 -10.37 -21.06
CA THR A 301 2.52 -9.88 -20.82
C THR A 301 3.49 -11.05 -20.67
N LEU A 302 3.14 -12.09 -19.90
CA LEU A 302 3.97 -13.29 -19.71
C LEU A 302 4.12 -14.12 -20.97
N LYS A 303 3.10 -14.16 -21.84
CA LYS A 303 3.17 -14.82 -23.16
C LYS A 303 3.85 -13.96 -24.23
N CYS A 304 4.45 -12.82 -23.85
CA CYS A 304 5.05 -11.84 -24.77
C CYS A 304 4.14 -11.44 -25.94
N ARG A 305 2.81 -11.50 -25.76
CA ARG A 305 1.85 -11.06 -26.76
C ARG A 305 1.78 -9.54 -26.72
N VAL A 306 2.63 -8.90 -27.53
CA VAL A 306 2.55 -7.46 -27.79
C VAL A 306 1.37 -7.25 -28.74
N GLY A 307 0.27 -6.72 -28.20
CA GLY A 307 -0.87 -6.17 -28.93
C GLY A 307 -1.20 -6.83 -30.26
N SER A 308 -1.98 -7.92 -30.25
CA SER A 308 -2.90 -8.12 -31.37
C SER A 308 -3.94 -7.01 -31.26
N ASN A 309 -3.96 -6.07 -32.21
CA ASN A 309 -5.13 -5.25 -32.48
C ASN A 309 -6.36 -6.17 -32.44
N PHE A 310 -7.23 -5.91 -31.48
CA PHE A 310 -8.43 -6.70 -31.28
C PHE A 310 -9.51 -6.14 -32.21
N ASP A 311 -9.36 -6.40 -33.51
CA ASP A 311 -10.41 -6.38 -34.53
C ASP A 311 -10.31 -7.75 -35.21
N SER A 312 -11.35 -8.58 -35.43
CA SER A 312 -12.77 -8.34 -35.50
C SER A 312 -13.50 -9.70 -35.52
N SER A 313 -14.59 -9.84 -34.76
CA SER A 313 -15.74 -10.71 -35.08
C SER A 313 -16.81 -10.59 -33.99
N SER A 314 -17.52 -9.46 -34.00
CA SER A 314 -18.95 -9.31 -33.64
C SER A 314 -19.35 -7.86 -33.89
N PRO A 315 -20.36 -7.56 -34.74
CA PRO A 315 -20.85 -6.20 -34.92
C PRO A 315 -21.65 -5.80 -33.68
N VAL A 316 -21.00 -5.17 -32.70
CA VAL A 316 -21.72 -4.46 -31.63
C VAL A 316 -21.87 -3.01 -32.07
N GLN A 317 -23.04 -2.76 -32.61
CA GLN A 317 -23.68 -1.48 -32.92
C GLN A 317 -23.10 -0.30 -32.12
N HIS A 318 -22.33 0.52 -32.82
CA HIS A 318 -21.83 1.80 -32.33
C HIS A 318 -22.99 2.81 -32.37
N SER A 319 -23.83 2.82 -31.34
CA SER A 319 -24.76 3.93 -31.09
C SER A 319 -25.20 3.95 -29.63
N LYS A 320 -25.13 5.14 -29.02
CA LYS A 320 -25.75 5.54 -27.73
C LYS A 320 -25.00 5.19 -26.43
N SER A 321 -23.84 5.82 -26.18
CA SER A 321 -23.36 6.07 -24.80
C SER A 321 -23.33 7.57 -24.42
N ILE A 322 -23.64 8.47 -25.35
CA ILE A 322 -23.91 9.89 -25.04
C ILE A 322 -25.39 10.09 -24.61
N MET A 323 -26.23 9.06 -24.76
CA MET A 323 -27.68 9.11 -24.49
C MET A 323 -28.06 8.55 -23.11
N SER A 324 -27.26 8.81 -22.08
CA SER A 324 -27.67 8.52 -20.68
C SER A 324 -27.44 9.69 -19.72
N VAL A 325 -26.74 10.73 -20.15
CA VAL A 325 -26.64 12.00 -19.39
C VAL A 325 -27.74 12.98 -19.83
N MET A 326 -28.19 12.93 -21.09
CA MET A 326 -29.32 13.75 -21.57
C MET A 326 -30.69 13.26 -21.07
N PHE A 327 -30.85 11.97 -20.77
CA PHE A 327 -32.13 11.44 -20.26
C PHE A 327 -32.40 11.78 -18.79
N LEU A 328 -31.37 12.21 -18.03
CA LEU A 328 -31.53 12.75 -16.68
C LEU A 328 -31.79 14.27 -16.66
N ARG A 329 -31.72 14.96 -17.82
CA ARG A 329 -32.02 16.39 -17.92
C ARG A 329 -33.52 16.70 -18.09
N ASN A 330 -34.34 15.71 -18.47
CA ASN A 330 -35.78 15.88 -18.67
C ASN A 330 -36.65 15.41 -17.49
N ALA A 331 -36.06 14.98 -16.38
CA ALA A 331 -36.80 14.61 -15.16
C ALA A 331 -36.83 15.72 -14.08
N VAL A 332 -36.29 16.90 -14.38
CA VAL A 332 -36.28 18.07 -13.48
C VAL A 332 -36.56 19.34 -14.29
N SER A 333 -37.79 19.47 -14.79
CA SER A 333 -38.41 20.77 -15.04
C SER A 333 -39.93 20.60 -14.95
N PRO A 334 -40.58 21.04 -13.87
CA PRO A 334 -42.03 21.16 -13.85
C PRO A 334 -42.41 22.30 -14.79
N ASN A 335 -43.22 22.00 -15.80
CA ASN A 335 -43.83 22.98 -16.69
C ASN A 335 -44.85 23.80 -15.87
N PRO A 336 -44.64 25.11 -15.61
CA PRO A 336 -45.70 25.96 -15.14
C PRO A 336 -46.43 26.49 -16.37
N ASN A 337 -47.68 26.06 -16.55
CA ASN A 337 -48.76 26.68 -17.34
C ASN A 337 -49.56 25.64 -18.13
N LYS A 338 -50.54 25.05 -17.44
CA LYS A 338 -51.83 24.64 -17.98
C LYS A 338 -52.86 24.79 -16.86
N VAL A 339 -53.53 25.94 -16.78
CA VAL A 339 -54.97 26.15 -17.05
C VAL A 339 -55.13 27.62 -17.38
#